data_AF-A0AAE0LTZ1-F1
#
_entry.id   AF-A0AAE0LTZ1-F1
#
_cell.length_a   1.000
_cell.length_b   1.000
_cell.length_c   1.000
_cell.angle_alpha   90.00
_cell.angle_beta   90.00
_cell.angle_gamma   90.00
#
_symmetry.space_group_name_H-M   'P 1'
#
loop_
_entity.id
_entity.type
_entity.pdbx_description
1 polymer ?
#
loop_
_entity_poly.entity_id
_entity_poly.type
_entity_poly.pdbx_seq_one_letter_code
_entity_poly.pdbx_strand_id
1 'polypeptide(L)'
;MSSFTSLALTPTPVVSFNIATPSRTLDAVAASGCFNIHVLADDAGGARVADWFTGGNAEGRGAFERLVEEGGGIVGGGGGGGGGGKEAPVGLVRVRDHVIVLGEVLEIVEGTGAQREREERFGLLYTDRRYRQLGDCITPGEERKRS
;
A
#
# COMPACT_ATOMS: atom_id res chain seq x y z
N MET A 1 3.78 0.20 6.92
CA MET A 1 3.67 1.62 6.48
C MET A 1 2.23 2.06 6.67
N SER A 2 1.98 3.20 7.31
CA SER A 2 0.61 3.75 7.48
C SER A 2 0.40 5.07 6.73
N SER A 3 1.43 5.57 6.03
CA SER A 3 1.37 6.77 5.20
C SER A 3 1.15 6.36 3.75
N PHE A 4 -0.07 6.44 3.25
CA PHE A 4 -0.38 6.27 1.82
C PHE A 4 -1.42 7.30 1.43
N THR A 5 -1.20 8.05 0.35
CA THR A 5 -2.08 9.16 -0.02
C THR A 5 -2.07 9.37 -1.54
N SER A 6 -3.24 9.54 -2.14
CA SER A 6 -3.36 10.01 -3.53
C SER A 6 -2.96 11.49 -3.59
N LEU A 7 -2.05 11.82 -4.51
CA LEU A 7 -1.49 13.16 -4.67
C LEU A 7 -2.06 13.88 -5.90
N ALA A 8 -2.28 13.16 -7.00
CA ALA A 8 -2.88 13.69 -8.21
C ALA A 8 -3.75 12.62 -8.88
N LEU A 9 -4.79 13.05 -9.61
CA LEU A 9 -5.65 12.17 -10.42
C LEU A 9 -5.53 12.44 -11.92
N THR A 10 -4.99 13.60 -12.30
CA THR A 10 -4.90 14.05 -13.69
C THR A 10 -3.54 14.71 -13.94
N PRO A 11 -2.89 14.50 -15.11
CA PRO A 11 -3.32 13.60 -16.20
C PRO A 11 -3.08 12.11 -15.90
N THR A 12 -2.11 11.79 -15.05
CA THR A 12 -1.81 10.44 -14.57
C THR A 12 -2.01 10.41 -13.04
N PRO A 13 -2.63 9.35 -12.47
CA PRO A 13 -2.76 9.26 -11.03
C PRO A 13 -1.39 9.08 -10.36
N VAL A 14 -1.13 9.86 -9.31
CA VAL A 14 0.10 9.81 -8.53
C VAL A 14 -0.24 9.51 -7.08
N VAL A 15 0.53 8.63 -6.46
CA VAL A 15 0.44 8.30 -5.05
C VAL A 15 1.72 8.66 -4.30
N SER A 16 1.61 8.81 -2.99
CA SER A 16 2.75 9.05 -2.11
C SER A 16 2.72 8.16 -0.88
N PHE A 17 3.91 7.80 -0.39
CA PHE A 17 4.10 7.10 0.88
C PHE A 17 5.50 7.35 1.44
N ASN A 18 5.67 7.14 2.75
CA ASN A 18 6.91 7.44 3.46
C ASN A 18 7.65 6.14 3.82
N ILE A 19 8.95 6.14 3.62
CA ILE A 19 9.86 5.07 4.07
C ILE A 19 10.86 5.67 5.07
N ALA A 20 10.93 5.10 6.27
CA ALA A 20 11.97 5.45 7.25
C ALA A 20 13.35 4.96 6.78
N THR A 21 14.41 5.68 7.12
CA THR A 21 15.79 5.34 6.77
C THR A 21 16.58 4.88 8.00
N PRO A 22 17.46 3.87 7.87
CA PRO A 22 17.72 3.07 6.67
C PRO A 22 16.60 2.04 6.38
N SER A 23 16.40 1.68 5.10
CA SER A 23 15.39 0.69 4.70
C SER A 23 15.74 -0.03 3.40
N ARG A 24 15.67 -1.37 3.41
CA ARG A 24 15.85 -2.20 2.20
C ARG A 24 14.76 -1.96 1.17
N THR A 25 13.56 -1.59 1.61
CA THR A 25 12.47 -1.23 0.69
C THR A 25 12.86 0.03 -0.09
N LEU A 26 13.49 1.02 0.55
CA LEU A 26 13.99 2.19 -0.15
C LEU A 26 15.08 1.83 -1.16
N ASP A 27 16.04 0.97 -0.78
CA ASP A 27 17.09 0.52 -1.70
C ASP A 27 16.50 -0.21 -2.92
N ALA A 28 15.50 -1.06 -2.71
CA ALA A 28 14.81 -1.77 -3.80
C ALA A 28 14.04 -0.83 -4.72
N VAL A 29 13.34 0.17 -4.17
CA VAL A 29 12.62 1.18 -4.97
C VAL A 29 13.60 2.04 -5.76
N ALA A 30 14.70 2.48 -5.15
CA ALA A 30 15.72 3.28 -5.82
C ALA A 30 16.43 2.50 -6.94
N ALA A 31 16.68 1.20 -6.74
CA ALA A 31 17.33 0.35 -7.74
C ALA A 31 16.40 -0.07 -8.89
N SER A 32 15.13 -0.36 -8.60
CA SER A 32 14.17 -0.84 -9.60
C SER A 32 13.40 0.27 -10.30
N GLY A 33 13.23 1.43 -9.66
CA GLY A 33 12.34 2.49 -10.14
C GLY A 33 10.86 2.12 -10.11
N CYS A 34 10.49 1.02 -9.46
CA CYS A 34 9.14 0.48 -9.41
C CYS A 34 8.77 0.02 -7.99
N PHE A 35 7.48 -0.07 -7.71
CA PHE A 35 6.97 -0.67 -6.47
C PHE A 35 5.54 -1.17 -6.68
N ASN A 36 5.11 -2.08 -5.81
CA ASN A 36 3.72 -2.52 -5.72
C ASN A 36 3.13 -2.12 -4.37
N ILE A 37 1.85 -1.77 -4.36
CA ILE A 37 1.10 -1.48 -3.15
C ILE A 37 -0.02 -2.51 -3.02
N HIS A 38 -0.06 -3.18 -1.88
CA HIS A 38 -1.11 -4.13 -1.54
C HIS A 38 -2.01 -3.53 -0.46
N VAL A 39 -3.28 -3.33 -0.79
CA VAL A 39 -4.30 -2.98 0.20
C VAL A 39 -4.83 -4.28 0.79
N LEU A 40 -4.57 -4.48 2.09
CA LEU A 40 -4.92 -5.72 2.79
C LEU A 40 -6.40 -5.70 3.19
N ALA A 41 -7.02 -6.88 3.26
CA ALA A 41 -8.38 -7.03 3.76
C ALA A 41 -8.47 -6.57 5.22
N ASP A 42 -9.61 -6.01 5.61
CA ASP A 42 -9.86 -5.51 6.96
C ASP A 42 -10.15 -6.61 8.01
N ASP A 43 -9.71 -7.84 7.77
CA ASP A 43 -9.90 -8.97 8.67
C ASP A 43 -8.64 -9.30 9.50
N ALA A 44 -8.77 -10.30 10.37
CA ALA A 44 -7.66 -10.77 11.18
C ALA A 44 -6.49 -11.31 10.32
N GLY A 45 -6.75 -11.80 9.11
CA GLY A 45 -5.72 -12.25 8.18
C GLY A 45 -4.89 -11.08 7.66
N GLY A 46 -5.56 -10.03 7.17
CA GLY A 46 -4.90 -8.80 6.73
C GLY A 46 -4.11 -8.13 7.86
N ALA A 47 -4.65 -8.09 9.08
CA ALA A 47 -3.94 -7.57 10.24
C ALA A 47 -2.67 -8.38 10.58
N ARG A 48 -2.71 -9.72 10.51
CA ARG A 48 -1.53 -10.57 10.72
C ARG A 48 -0.45 -10.32 9.68
N VAL A 49 -0.83 -10.25 8.40
CA VAL A 49 0.11 -9.93 7.32
C VAL A 49 0.74 -8.56 7.56
N ALA A 50 -0.06 -7.54 7.87
CA ALA A 50 0.46 -6.20 8.16
C ALA A 50 1.46 -6.19 9.35
N ASP A 51 1.20 -6.97 10.38
CA ASP A 51 2.05 -7.08 11.56
C ASP A 51 3.43 -7.69 11.21
N TRP A 52 3.47 -8.76 10.41
CA TRP A 52 4.73 -9.36 9.95
C TRP A 52 5.63 -8.39 9.20
N PHE A 53 5.04 -7.51 8.39
CA PHE A 53 5.79 -6.49 7.64
C PHE A 53 6.17 -5.27 8.49
N THR A 54 5.59 -5.11 9.69
CA THR A 54 5.89 -3.99 10.61
C THR A 54 7.15 -4.26 11.44
N GLY A 55 7.42 -5.52 11.79
CA GLY A 55 8.60 -5.91 12.59
C GLY A 55 9.96 -5.78 11.87
N GLY A 56 9.96 -5.49 10.56
CA GLY A 56 11.18 -5.45 9.75
C GLY A 56 11.75 -6.83 9.47
N ASN A 57 12.63 -6.94 8.48
CA ASN A 57 13.19 -8.22 8.03
C ASN A 57 14.42 -8.65 8.86
N ALA A 58 14.36 -8.52 10.18
CA ALA A 58 15.53 -8.66 11.05
C ALA A 58 16.11 -10.08 11.13
N GLU A 59 15.36 -11.14 10.76
CA GLU A 59 15.77 -12.52 11.10
C GLU A 59 15.62 -13.54 9.97
N GLY A 60 16.00 -13.19 8.73
CA GLY A 60 16.36 -14.18 7.69
C GLY A 60 15.30 -15.21 7.26
N ARG A 61 14.10 -15.21 7.86
CA ARG A 61 12.90 -15.95 7.47
C ARG A 61 11.83 -14.91 7.14
N GLY A 62 11.69 -14.64 5.84
CA GLY A 62 10.99 -13.46 5.34
C GLY A 62 9.52 -13.42 5.75
N ALA A 63 8.96 -12.22 5.94
CA ALA A 63 7.50 -12.02 5.97
C ALA A 63 6.83 -12.65 4.72
N PHE A 64 7.58 -12.72 3.62
CA PHE A 64 7.27 -13.41 2.38
C PHE A 64 7.17 -14.94 2.51
N GLU A 65 8.05 -15.60 3.28
CA GLU A 65 7.98 -17.05 3.51
C GLU A 65 6.74 -17.41 4.33
N ARG A 66 6.44 -16.62 5.38
CA ARG A 66 5.23 -16.78 6.19
C ARG A 66 3.95 -16.55 5.39
N LEU A 67 3.98 -15.63 4.42
CA LEU A 67 2.87 -15.39 3.52
C LEU A 67 2.63 -16.57 2.57
N VAL A 68 3.70 -17.17 2.04
CA VAL A 68 3.63 -18.38 1.20
C VAL A 68 3.12 -19.57 2.02
N GLU A 69 3.55 -19.73 3.27
CA GLU A 69 3.06 -20.75 4.20
C GLU A 69 1.56 -20.60 4.53
N GLU A 70 1.05 -19.37 4.64
CA GLU A 70 -0.40 -19.10 4.83
C GLU A 70 -1.21 -19.13 3.51
N GLY A 71 -0.60 -19.50 2.37
CA GLY A 71 -1.28 -19.58 1.07
C GLY A 71 -1.59 -18.22 0.45
N GLY A 72 -0.94 -17.15 0.91
CA GLY A 72 -1.00 -15.82 0.30
C GLY A 72 -0.25 -15.78 -1.02
N GLY A 73 -0.98 -15.64 -2.13
CA GLY A 73 -0.38 -15.46 -3.44
C GLY A 73 0.21 -14.05 -3.57
N ILE A 74 1.51 -13.96 -3.84
CA ILE A 74 2.12 -12.73 -4.37
C ILE A 74 2.14 -12.85 -5.88
N VAL A 75 1.31 -12.04 -6.55
CA VAL A 75 1.43 -11.87 -7.99
C VAL A 75 2.57 -10.87 -8.24
N GLY A 76 3.79 -11.40 -8.33
CA GLY A 76 4.97 -10.64 -8.73
C GLY A 76 5.00 -10.48 -10.24
N GLY A 77 4.33 -9.45 -10.78
CA GLY A 77 4.50 -9.03 -12.16
C GLY A 77 5.86 -8.37 -12.36
N GLY A 78 6.89 -9.15 -12.66
CA GLY A 78 8.20 -8.65 -13.06
C GLY A 78 8.14 -8.07 -14.48
N GLY A 79 7.83 -6.78 -14.59
CA GLY A 79 7.98 -6.03 -15.84
C GLY A 79 9.46 -5.77 -16.11
N GLY A 80 10.07 -6.60 -16.96
CA GLY A 80 11.42 -6.38 -17.45
C GLY A 80 11.48 -5.31 -18.54
N GLY A 81 12.62 -4.61 -18.59
CA GLY A 81 13.22 -4.20 -19.87
C GLY A 81 13.55 -2.72 -20.03
N GLY A 82 14.77 -2.51 -20.54
CA GLY A 82 14.99 -1.56 -21.63
C GLY A 82 15.62 -0.23 -21.25
N GLY A 83 16.88 -0.06 -21.61
CA GLY A 83 17.56 1.22 -21.61
C GLY A 83 16.88 2.22 -22.53
N GLY A 84 16.53 3.38 -21.98
CA GLY A 84 16.04 4.55 -22.70
C GLY A 84 15.63 5.58 -21.66
N GLY A 85 16.36 6.71 -21.61
CA GLY A 85 16.18 7.77 -20.60
C GLY A 85 14.81 8.44 -20.70
N LYS A 86 13.80 7.81 -20.10
CA LYS A 86 12.61 8.46 -19.56
C LYS A 86 12.84 8.57 -18.05
N GLU A 87 12.51 9.71 -17.47
CA GLU A 87 12.52 9.89 -16.02
C GLU A 87 11.76 8.72 -15.38
N ALA A 88 12.33 8.13 -14.34
CA ALA A 88 11.72 6.99 -13.67
C ALA A 88 10.31 7.41 -13.19
N PRO A 89 9.30 6.53 -13.28
CA PRO A 89 7.93 6.83 -12.83
C PRO A 89 7.84 7.03 -11.30
N VAL A 90 8.98 7.06 -10.61
CA VAL A 90 9.13 7.18 -9.17
C VAL A 90 10.05 8.35 -8.82
N GLY A 91 9.50 9.34 -8.10
CA GLY A 91 10.24 10.43 -7.47
C GLY A 91 10.58 10.12 -6.01
N LEU A 92 11.76 10.55 -5.56
CA LEU A 92 12.22 10.36 -4.18
C LEU A 92 12.58 11.70 -3.53
N VAL A 93 11.89 12.06 -2.45
CA VAL A 93 12.12 13.31 -1.71
C VAL A 93 12.62 12.98 -0.30
N ARG A 94 13.88 13.34 0.00
CA ARG A 94 14.46 13.14 1.33
C ARG A 94 13.91 14.17 2.32
N VAL A 95 13.40 13.69 3.45
CA VAL A 95 12.87 14.49 4.55
C VAL A 95 13.42 13.94 5.86
N ARG A 96 14.52 14.54 6.34
CA ARG A 96 15.23 14.10 7.57
C ARG A 96 15.56 12.60 7.53
N ASP A 97 14.93 11.83 8.41
CA ASP A 97 15.08 10.38 8.59
C ASP A 97 14.10 9.56 7.72
N HIS A 98 13.34 10.21 6.85
CA HIS A 98 12.40 9.57 5.94
C HIS A 98 12.66 9.95 4.48
N VAL A 99 12.19 9.11 3.57
CA VAL A 99 12.05 9.43 2.14
C VAL A 99 10.58 9.33 1.77
N ILE A 100 10.05 10.41 1.20
CA ILE A 100 8.74 10.41 0.55
C ILE A 100 8.94 9.86 -0.86
N VAL A 101 8.28 8.76 -1.15
CA VAL A 101 8.21 8.16 -2.47
C VAL A 101 6.97 8.71 -3.17
N LEU A 102 7.14 9.19 -4.38
CA LEU A 102 6.08 9.62 -5.30
C LEU A 102 6.07 8.63 -6.44
N GLY A 103 4.93 8.07 -6.84
CA GLY A 103 4.89 7.16 -7.97
C GLY A 103 3.61 7.26 -8.78
N GLU A 104 3.75 7.17 -10.10
CA GLU A 104 2.61 7.05 -11.01
C GLU A 104 1.95 5.68 -10.87
N VAL A 105 0.62 5.65 -10.87
CA VAL A 105 -0.16 4.40 -10.86
C VAL A 105 -0.24 3.87 -12.29
N LEU A 106 0.42 2.74 -12.54
CA LEU A 106 0.41 2.09 -13.84
C LEU A 106 -0.80 1.16 -14.03
N GLU A 107 -1.14 0.40 -12.98
CA GLU A 107 -2.21 -0.60 -13.00
C GLU A 107 -2.81 -0.77 -11.61
N ILE A 108 -4.10 -1.10 -11.55
CA ILE A 108 -4.79 -1.51 -10.32
C ILE A 108 -5.39 -2.89 -10.57
N VAL A 109 -5.02 -3.85 -9.73
CA VAL A 109 -5.46 -5.24 -9.84
C VAL A 109 -6.31 -5.59 -8.61
N GLU A 110 -7.49 -6.18 -8.85
CA GLU A 110 -8.35 -6.65 -7.78
C GLU A 110 -7.76 -7.89 -7.10
N GLY A 111 -7.75 -7.92 -5.77
CA GLY A 111 -7.24 -9.04 -4.99
C GLY A 111 -8.16 -10.25 -5.03
N THR A 112 -7.60 -11.45 -5.13
CA THR A 112 -8.32 -12.74 -5.11
C THR A 112 -9.10 -12.99 -3.82
N GLY A 113 -8.77 -12.26 -2.75
CA GLY A 113 -9.57 -12.22 -1.53
C GLY A 113 -11.03 -11.90 -1.81
N ALA A 114 -11.35 -11.12 -2.86
CA ALA A 114 -12.66 -10.60 -3.28
C ALA A 114 -13.77 -11.63 -3.61
N GLN A 115 -13.57 -12.94 -3.44
CA GLN A 115 -14.52 -13.99 -3.86
C GLN A 115 -15.59 -14.44 -2.84
N ARG A 116 -15.80 -13.76 -1.70
CA ARG A 116 -16.91 -14.06 -0.76
C ARG A 116 -18.10 -13.12 -0.97
N GLU A 117 -19.26 -13.67 -1.27
CA GLU A 117 -20.51 -12.99 -1.71
C GLU A 117 -21.19 -12.06 -0.68
N ARG A 118 -20.48 -11.43 0.26
CA ARG A 118 -21.10 -10.52 1.24
C ARG A 118 -20.27 -9.26 1.47
N GLU A 119 -20.99 -8.13 1.36
CA GLU A 119 -20.67 -6.77 1.78
C GLU A 119 -19.43 -6.12 1.12
N GLU A 120 -19.57 -4.82 0.84
CA GLU A 120 -18.49 -3.94 0.40
C GLU A 120 -17.24 -4.21 1.26
N ARG A 121 -16.17 -4.71 0.66
CA ARG A 121 -14.96 -5.07 1.40
C ARG A 121 -14.02 -3.89 1.44
N PHE A 122 -13.69 -3.48 2.65
CA PHE A 122 -12.85 -2.33 2.91
C PHE A 122 -11.40 -2.75 3.13
N GLY A 123 -10.49 -1.81 2.88
CA GLY A 123 -9.08 -1.98 3.21
C GLY A 123 -8.84 -1.86 4.72
N LEU A 124 -7.88 -2.64 5.23
CA LEU A 124 -7.44 -2.57 6.61
C LEU A 124 -6.99 -1.14 6.97
N LEU A 125 -7.62 -0.56 7.98
CA LEU A 125 -7.28 0.77 8.48
C LEU A 125 -6.26 0.70 9.60
N TYR A 126 -5.43 1.74 9.72
CA TYR A 126 -4.47 1.88 10.82
C TYR A 126 -4.57 3.26 11.46
N THR A 127 -4.99 3.32 12.73
CA THR A 127 -5.08 4.56 13.51
C THR A 127 -4.93 4.28 15.00
N ASP A 128 -4.43 5.25 15.77
CA ASP A 128 -4.06 5.11 17.19
C ASP A 128 -3.14 3.91 17.47
N ARG A 129 -2.23 3.61 16.52
CA ARG A 129 -1.34 2.44 16.54
C ARG A 129 -2.07 1.09 16.58
N ARG A 130 -3.30 1.03 16.07
CA ARG A 130 -4.13 -0.18 16.02
C ARG A 130 -4.71 -0.41 14.63
N TYR A 131 -4.82 -1.68 14.26
CA TYR A 131 -5.55 -2.12 13.07
C TYR A 131 -7.06 -2.03 13.32
N ARG A 132 -7.82 -1.59 12.30
CA ARG A 132 -9.28 -1.39 12.41
C ARG A 132 -9.98 -1.78 11.11
N GLN A 133 -11.24 -2.20 11.28
CA GLN A 133 -12.22 -2.30 10.21
C GLN A 133 -12.82 -0.93 9.88
N LEU A 134 -13.36 -0.78 8.68
CA LEU A 134 -14.20 0.38 8.39
C LEU A 134 -15.52 0.24 9.18
N GLY A 135 -15.92 1.33 9.84
CA GLY A 135 -17.20 1.41 10.53
C GLY A 135 -18.28 2.09 9.67
N ASP A 136 -19.32 2.59 10.34
CA ASP A 136 -20.43 3.26 9.67
C ASP A 136 -20.01 4.55 8.94
N CYS A 137 -20.69 4.83 7.82
CA CYS A 137 -20.53 6.06 7.07
C CYS A 137 -21.32 7.20 7.72
N ILE A 138 -20.65 8.34 7.97
CA ILE A 138 -21.33 9.58 8.39
C ILE A 138 -21.78 10.31 7.12
N THR A 139 -23.09 10.45 6.95
CA THR A 139 -23.66 11.26 5.86
C THR A 139 -23.88 12.69 6.35
N PRO A 140 -23.45 13.72 5.60
CA PRO A 140 -23.81 15.10 5.90
C PRO A 140 -25.35 15.22 5.84
N GLY A 141 -25.99 15.59 6.95
CA GLY A 141 -27.43 15.78 6.98
C GLY A 141 -27.83 16.97 6.10
N GLU A 142 -28.75 16.78 5.16
CA GLU A 142 -29.40 17.89 4.49
C GLU A 142 -30.14 18.73 5.54
N GLU A 143 -29.75 19.99 5.71
CA GLU A 143 -30.51 20.95 6.51
C GLU A 143 -31.93 21.05 5.95
N ARG A 144 -32.91 20.45 6.64
CA ARG A 144 -34.32 20.75 6.40
C ARG A 144 -34.54 22.24 6.66
N LYS A 145 -34.72 23.00 5.59
CA LYS A 145 -35.27 24.37 5.65
C LYS A 145 -36.55 24.32 6.48
N ARG A 146 -36.52 24.91 7.69
CA ARG A 146 -37.73 25.20 8.44
C ARG A 146 -38.56 26.17 7.61
N SER A 147 -39.74 25.72 7.19
CA SER A 147 -40.83 26.55 6.68
C SER A 147 -41.41 27.42 7.78
#